data_AF-W1YA52-F1
#
_entry.id   AF-W1YA52-F1
#
_cell.length_a   1.000
_cell.length_b   1.000
_cell.length_c   1.000
_cell.angle_alpha   90.00
_cell.angle_beta   90.00
_cell.angle_gamma   90.00
#
_symmetry.space_group_name_H-M   'P 1'
#
loop_
_entity.id
_entity.type
_entity.pdbx_description
1 polymer ?
#
loop_
_entity_poly.entity_id
_entity_poly.type
_entity_poly.pdbx_seq_one_letter_code
_entity_poly.pdbx_strand_id
1 'polypeptide(L)'
;FYLSQFYNINKQEKDIQLDFFETNVQNVIRRVHARKSELGFVYISKRSMSAFRQLIKSKGLEYHELTKAPLYLFVGKNSPLYRKKSVNETALKDIKLIQYHEKQFSLYNHLGHIKEDVIYNGENMSISYTNSDSF
;
A
#
# COMPACT_ATOMS: atom_id res chain seq x y z
N PHE A 1 1.99 6.84 -18.22
CA PHE A 1 2.73 7.44 -19.36
C PHE A 1 4.23 7.13 -19.34
N TYR A 2 4.94 7.24 -18.20
CA TYR A 2 6.39 7.01 -18.16
C TYR A 2 6.85 5.57 -18.41
N LEU A 3 6.10 4.56 -17.93
CA LEU A 3 6.52 3.16 -18.04
C LEU A 3 6.44 2.60 -19.46
N SER A 4 5.37 2.90 -20.20
CA SER A 4 5.23 2.48 -21.61
C SER A 4 6.28 3.15 -22.50
N GLN A 5 6.61 4.42 -22.24
CA GLN A 5 7.71 5.11 -22.91
C GLN A 5 9.05 4.46 -22.59
N PHE A 6 9.35 4.19 -21.32
CA PHE A 6 10.57 3.49 -20.91
C PHE A 6 10.71 2.14 -21.61
N TYR A 7 9.66 1.33 -21.61
CA TYR A 7 9.65 0.02 -22.27
C TYR A 7 9.93 0.14 -23.77
N ASN A 8 9.22 1.03 -24.47
CA ASN A 8 9.38 1.21 -25.91
C ASN A 8 10.79 1.68 -26.30
N ILE A 9 11.41 2.55 -25.50
CA ILE A 9 12.78 3.02 -25.73
C ILE A 9 13.79 1.89 -25.52
N ASN A 10 13.65 1.12 -24.43
CA ASN A 10 14.67 0.13 -24.06
C ASN A 10 14.47 -1.24 -24.73
N LYS A 11 13.29 -1.52 -25.28
CA LYS A 11 13.01 -2.79 -25.99
C LYS A 11 13.95 -3.00 -27.17
N GLN A 12 14.28 -1.95 -27.92
CA GLN A 12 15.13 -2.07 -29.10
C GLN A 12 16.62 -2.20 -28.77
N GLU A 13 17.09 -1.60 -27.68
CA GLU A 13 18.52 -1.59 -27.32
C GLU A 13 18.94 -2.75 -26.40
N LYS A 14 18.03 -3.27 -25.58
CA LYS A 14 18.39 -4.18 -24.46
C LYS A 14 17.59 -5.47 -24.38
N ASP A 15 16.72 -5.74 -25.35
CA ASP A 15 15.84 -6.93 -25.40
C ASP A 15 15.12 -7.21 -24.07
N ILE A 16 14.56 -6.15 -23.47
CA ILE A 16 13.88 -6.24 -22.17
C ILE A 16 12.43 -6.68 -22.38
N GLN A 17 12.01 -7.74 -21.69
CA GLN A 17 10.61 -8.13 -21.54
C GLN A 17 10.12 -7.79 -20.12
N LEU A 18 8.94 -7.18 -20.01
CA LEU A 18 8.35 -6.79 -18.73
C LEU A 18 6.95 -7.38 -18.59
N ASP A 19 6.71 -8.10 -17.50
CA ASP A 19 5.40 -8.57 -17.08
C ASP A 19 5.05 -7.98 -15.71
N PHE A 20 3.86 -7.40 -15.59
CA PHE A 20 3.37 -6.83 -14.34
C PHE A 20 2.27 -7.70 -13.73
N PHE A 21 2.37 -7.92 -12.42
CA PHE A 21 1.38 -8.67 -11.67
C PHE A 21 1.11 -8.01 -10.32
N GLU A 22 -0.08 -7.44 -10.18
CA GLU A 22 -0.52 -6.83 -8.93
C GLU A 22 -1.15 -7.88 -8.01
N THR A 23 -0.70 -7.91 -6.75
CA THR A 23 -1.21 -8.84 -5.75
C THR A 23 -0.82 -8.39 -4.35
N ASN A 24 -1.35 -9.05 -3.31
CA ASN A 24 -1.00 -8.75 -1.93
C ASN A 24 0.47 -9.08 -1.61
N VAL A 25 1.00 -8.47 -0.54
CA VAL A 25 2.40 -8.63 -0.10
C VAL A 25 2.80 -10.10 0.07
N GLN A 26 1.93 -10.93 0.64
CA GLN A 26 2.22 -12.35 0.85
C GLN A 26 2.43 -13.10 -0.47
N ASN A 27 1.60 -12.81 -1.48
CA ASN A 27 1.74 -13.35 -2.81
C ASN A 27 2.94 -12.79 -3.56
N VAL A 28 3.28 -11.50 -3.38
CA VAL A 28 4.53 -10.94 -3.91
C VAL A 28 5.72 -11.74 -3.39
N ILE A 29 5.84 -11.91 -2.07
CA ILE A 29 6.91 -12.72 -1.46
C ILE A 29 6.92 -14.14 -2.02
N ARG A 30 5.74 -14.78 -2.14
CA ARG A 30 5.61 -16.15 -2.66
C ARG A 30 6.10 -16.25 -4.11
N ARG A 31 5.77 -15.29 -4.96
CA ARG A 31 6.15 -15.29 -6.38
C ARG A 31 7.66 -15.09 -6.56
N VAL A 32 8.26 -14.16 -5.82
CA VAL A 32 9.71 -13.91 -5.88
C VAL A 32 10.48 -15.13 -5.35
N HIS A 33 10.08 -15.67 -4.20
CA HIS A 33 10.68 -16.89 -3.64
C HIS A 33 10.59 -18.09 -4.61
N ALA A 34 9.45 -18.24 -5.30
CA ALA A 34 9.24 -19.30 -6.29
C ALA A 34 9.84 -19.00 -7.66
N ARG A 35 10.61 -17.91 -7.82
CA ARG A 35 11.20 -17.45 -9.09
C ARG A 35 10.19 -17.25 -10.23
N LYS A 36 8.92 -17.01 -9.89
CA LYS A 36 7.86 -16.63 -10.85
C LYS A 36 7.88 -15.13 -11.17
N SER A 37 8.64 -14.35 -10.42
CA SER A 37 8.87 -12.93 -10.63
C SER A 37 10.27 -12.62 -10.13
N GLU A 38 11.03 -11.84 -10.90
CA GLU A 38 12.41 -11.49 -10.55
C GLU A 38 12.46 -10.47 -9.41
N LEU A 39 11.52 -9.52 -9.43
CA LEU A 39 11.41 -8.43 -8.47
C LEU A 39 10.00 -8.38 -7.87
N GLY A 40 9.94 -7.95 -6.62
CA GLY A 40 8.69 -7.68 -5.91
C GLY A 40 8.72 -6.29 -5.31
N PHE A 41 7.72 -5.47 -5.64
CA PHE A 41 7.52 -4.16 -5.03
C PHE A 41 6.45 -4.28 -3.96
N VAL A 42 6.77 -3.83 -2.76
CA VAL A 42 5.85 -3.82 -1.64
C VAL A 42 5.94 -2.49 -0.95
N TYR A 43 4.81 -2.03 -0.44
CA TYR A 43 4.82 -1.05 0.61
C TYR A 43 4.59 -1.78 1.93
N ILE A 44 5.35 -1.43 2.96
CA ILE A 44 5.28 -2.05 4.29
C ILE A 44 5.22 -0.98 5.37
N SER A 45 4.33 -1.13 6.35
CA SER A 45 4.22 -0.20 7.47
C SER A 45 5.44 -0.33 8.39
N LYS A 46 5.78 0.76 9.09
CA LYS A 46 6.89 0.75 10.06
C LYS A 46 6.70 -0.32 11.14
N ARG A 47 5.45 -0.59 11.54
CA ARG A 47 5.08 -1.61 12.53
C ARG A 47 5.36 -3.02 12.04
N SER A 48 4.93 -3.35 10.82
CA SER A 48 5.07 -4.70 10.26
C SER A 48 6.47 -4.99 9.72
N MET A 49 7.35 -3.98 9.64
CA MET A 49 8.69 -4.10 9.05
C MET A 49 9.56 -5.18 9.70
N SER A 50 9.49 -5.34 11.03
CA SER A 50 10.26 -6.37 11.74
C SER A 50 9.85 -7.79 11.32
N ALA A 51 8.55 -8.09 11.37
CA ALA A 51 7.99 -9.37 10.96
C ALA A 51 8.24 -9.64 9.47
N PHE A 52 8.07 -8.62 8.63
CA PHE A 52 8.37 -8.68 7.20
C PHE A 52 9.82 -9.10 6.94
N ARG A 53 10.78 -8.44 7.60
CA ARG A 53 12.22 -8.74 7.45
C ARG A 53 12.56 -10.16 7.89
N GLN A 54 11.97 -10.63 8.98
CA GLN A 54 12.18 -12.01 9.44
C GLN A 54 11.66 -13.03 8.41
N LEU A 55 10.48 -12.76 7.83
CA LEU A 55 9.86 -13.65 6.84
C LEU A 55 10.65 -13.72 5.53
N ILE A 56 11.11 -12.60 4.98
CA ILE A 56 11.87 -12.62 3.72
C ILE A 56 13.25 -13.24 3.94
N LYS A 57 13.88 -12.99 5.10
CA LYS A 57 15.19 -13.56 5.44
C LYS A 57 15.13 -15.08 5.53
N SER A 58 14.08 -15.65 6.13
CA SER A 58 13.92 -17.12 6.19
C SER A 58 13.70 -17.76 4.81
N LYS A 59 13.33 -16.96 3.80
CA LYS A 59 13.17 -17.35 2.40
C LYS A 59 14.40 -17.01 1.54
N GLY A 60 15.50 -16.55 2.14
CA GLY A 60 16.70 -16.13 1.41
C GLY A 60 16.47 -14.93 0.48
N LEU A 61 15.46 -14.09 0.79
CA LEU A 61 15.15 -12.89 0.04
C LEU A 61 15.71 -11.65 0.75
N GLU A 62 16.10 -10.66 -0.04
CA GLU A 62 16.61 -9.38 0.42
C GLU A 62 15.55 -8.27 0.24
N TYR A 63 15.66 -7.22 1.05
CA TYR A 63 14.81 -6.04 0.95
C TYR A 63 15.64 -4.77 0.93
N HIS A 64 15.35 -3.91 -0.05
CA HIS A 64 15.96 -2.61 -0.25
C HIS A 64 14.87 -1.54 -0.20
N GLU A 65 15.01 -0.59 0.72
CA GLU A 65 14.08 0.54 0.81
C GLU A 65 14.34 1.49 -0.36
N LEU A 66 13.30 1.73 -1.18
CA LEU A 66 13.38 2.68 -2.29
C LEU A 66 12.99 4.10 -1.86
N THR A 67 11.92 4.22 -1.08
CA THR A 67 11.41 5.50 -0.60
C THR A 67 10.40 5.32 0.54
N LYS A 68 10.07 6.42 1.23
CA LYS A 68 8.96 6.51 2.19
C LYS A 68 7.83 7.30 1.57
N ALA A 69 6.65 6.68 1.47
CA ALA A 69 5.45 7.33 0.96
C ALA A 69 4.63 7.93 2.12
N PRO A 70 4.27 9.22 2.08
CA PRO A 70 3.32 9.80 3.03
C PRO A 70 1.89 9.32 2.74
N LEU A 71 1.04 9.35 3.77
CA LEU A 71 -0.39 9.08 3.62
C LEU A 71 -1.13 10.34 3.17
N TYR A 72 -2.08 10.16 2.26
CA TYR A 72 -2.93 11.23 1.76
C TYR A 72 -4.40 10.92 2.06
N LEU A 73 -5.14 11.95 2.47
CA LEU A 73 -6.59 11.89 2.61
C LEU A 73 -7.23 12.53 1.38
N PHE A 74 -7.94 11.73 0.60
CA PHE A 74 -8.73 12.23 -0.53
C PHE A 74 -10.11 12.67 -0.04
N VAL A 75 -10.52 13.88 -0.45
CA VAL A 75 -11.79 14.47 -0.05
C VAL A 75 -12.50 15.11 -1.24
N GLY A 76 -13.83 14.99 -1.27
CA GLY A 76 -14.65 15.64 -2.30
C GLY A 76 -14.66 17.17 -2.18
N LYS A 77 -15.02 17.86 -3.26
CA LYS A 77 -15.06 19.34 -3.36
C LYS A 77 -15.90 20.02 -2.27
N ASN A 78 -16.94 19.33 -1.78
CA ASN A 78 -17.86 19.83 -0.76
C ASN A 78 -17.42 19.50 0.67
N SER A 79 -16.27 18.83 0.85
CA SER A 79 -15.74 18.52 2.18
C SER A 79 -15.20 19.77 2.87
N PRO A 80 -15.40 19.94 4.19
CA PRO A 80 -14.76 21.02 4.96
C PRO A 80 -13.23 20.94 4.95
N LEU A 81 -12.67 19.80 4.54
CA LEU A 81 -11.23 19.57 4.43
C LEU A 81 -10.67 19.87 3.03
N TYR A 82 -11.51 20.17 2.03
CA TYR A 82 -11.09 20.26 0.62
C TYR A 82 -9.99 21.29 0.35
N ARG A 83 -9.98 22.41 1.09
CA ARG A 83 -8.96 23.46 0.95
C ARG A 83 -7.81 23.33 1.95
N LYS A 84 -7.81 22.32 2.83
CA LYS A 84 -6.76 22.13 3.82
C LYS A 84 -5.58 21.37 3.19
N LYS A 85 -4.36 21.90 3.38
CA LYS A 85 -3.12 21.25 2.91
C LYS A 85 -2.72 20.03 3.74
N SER A 86 -3.17 19.97 5.00
CA SER A 86 -2.92 18.87 5.92
C SER A 86 -4.06 18.79 6.95
N VAL A 87 -4.18 17.63 7.59
CA VAL A 87 -5.15 17.36 8.65
C VAL A 87 -4.45 16.68 9.81
N ASN A 88 -4.93 16.94 11.03
CA ASN A 88 -4.52 16.22 12.22
C ASN A 88 -5.57 15.16 12.57
N GLU A 89 -5.23 14.28 13.51
CA GLU A 89 -6.11 13.18 13.92
C GLU A 89 -7.44 13.66 14.49
N THR A 90 -7.47 14.82 15.17
CA THR A 90 -8.72 15.36 15.73
C THR A 90 -9.73 15.74 14.65
N ALA A 91 -9.28 16.26 13.50
CA ALA A 91 -10.14 16.54 12.37
C ALA A 91 -10.72 15.27 11.72
N LEU A 92 -10.15 14.09 11.98
CA LEU A 92 -10.65 12.81 11.45
C LEU A 92 -11.85 12.27 12.25
N LYS A 93 -12.10 12.77 13.46
CA LYS A 93 -13.19 12.31 14.33
C LYS A 93 -14.56 12.73 13.79
N ASP A 94 -14.62 13.93 13.20
CA ASP A 94 -15.87 14.53 12.74
C ASP A 94 -16.21 14.19 11.28
N ILE A 95 -15.44 13.30 10.64
CA ILE A 95 -15.65 12.92 9.24
C ILE A 95 -15.93 11.43 9.11
N LYS A 96 -16.80 11.10 8.14
CA LYS A 96 -17.03 9.72 7.73
C LYS A 96 -15.95 9.31 6.73
N LEU A 97 -15.17 8.30 7.07
CA LEU A 97 -14.14 7.75 6.20
C LEU A 97 -14.69 6.61 5.33
N ILE A 98 -14.12 6.47 4.15
CA ILE A 98 -14.31 5.30 3.29
C ILE A 98 -12.96 4.60 3.19
N GLN A 99 -12.94 3.31 3.48
CA GLN A 99 -11.74 2.47 3.40
C GLN A 99 -12.04 1.22 2.58
N TYR A 100 -11.01 0.61 2.01
CA TYR A 100 -11.19 -0.65 1.31
C TYR A 100 -11.62 -1.76 2.29
N HIS A 101 -12.36 -2.77 1.84
CA HIS A 101 -12.76 -3.91 2.67
C HIS A 101 -11.71 -5.01 2.56
N GLU A 102 -10.94 -5.26 3.63
CA GLU A 102 -9.98 -6.35 3.65
C GLU A 102 -10.69 -7.70 3.82
N LYS A 103 -10.50 -8.60 2.84
CA LYS A 103 -11.06 -9.96 2.91
C LYS A 103 -10.19 -10.94 3.73
N GLN A 104 -8.97 -10.56 4.10
CA GLN A 104 -8.06 -11.41 4.89
C GLN A 104 -7.23 -10.55 5.85
N PHE A 105 -7.25 -10.92 7.14
CA PHE A 105 -6.26 -10.47 8.11
C PHE A 105 -4.89 -10.97 7.67
N SER A 106 -4.08 -10.09 7.07
CA SER A 106 -2.71 -10.42 6.73
C SER A 106 -1.78 -9.64 7.65
N LEU A 107 -0.60 -10.19 7.97
CA LEU A 107 0.45 -9.46 8.71
C LEU A 107 0.87 -8.13 8.00
N TYR A 108 0.45 -7.98 6.74
CA TYR A 108 0.83 -6.94 5.80
C TYR A 108 -0.44 -6.29 5.23
N ASN A 109 -1.30 -5.79 6.12
CA ASN A 109 -2.52 -5.06 5.76
C ASN A 109 -2.23 -3.93 4.76
N HIS A 110 -3.25 -3.58 3.98
CA HIS A 110 -3.23 -2.52 2.99
C HIS A 110 -2.89 -1.21 3.66
N LEU A 111 -1.85 -0.58 3.13
CA LEU A 111 -1.34 0.67 3.68
C LEU A 111 -2.34 1.79 3.51
N GLY A 112 -2.40 2.65 4.51
CA GLY A 112 -3.38 3.73 4.55
C GLY A 112 -4.72 3.32 5.13
N HIS A 113 -4.90 2.04 5.52
CA HIS A 113 -5.93 1.73 6.48
C HIS A 113 -5.63 2.45 7.78
N ILE A 114 -6.44 3.45 8.11
CA ILE A 114 -6.48 3.99 9.44
C ILE A 114 -7.22 2.92 10.24
N LYS A 115 -6.46 2.02 10.89
CA LYS A 115 -6.72 1.56 12.27
C LYS A 115 -5.85 0.38 12.76
N GLU A 116 -5.15 0.65 13.87
CA GLU A 116 -5.02 -0.20 15.06
C GLU A 116 -4.94 0.72 16.29
N ASP A 117 -4.07 1.74 16.28
CA ASP A 117 -3.85 2.61 17.47
C ASP A 117 -5.01 3.58 17.80
N VAL A 118 -5.75 4.03 16.79
CA VAL A 118 -6.91 4.93 17.01
C VAL A 118 -8.14 4.19 17.53
N ILE A 119 -8.28 2.87 17.28
CA ILE A 119 -9.36 2.06 17.89
C ILE A 119 -9.04 1.72 19.35
N TYR A 120 -7.78 1.37 19.66
CA TYR A 120 -7.41 1.00 21.04
C TYR A 120 -7.56 2.17 22.03
N ASN A 121 -7.59 3.41 21.55
CA ASN A 121 -7.90 4.60 22.36
C ASN A 121 -9.41 4.88 22.54
N GLY A 122 -10.31 3.99 22.11
CA GLY A 122 -11.73 4.07 22.45
C GLY A 122 -12.54 5.15 21.71
N GLU A 123 -11.99 5.76 20.65
CA GLU A 123 -12.68 6.84 19.93
C GLU A 123 -13.45 6.32 18.71
N ASN A 124 -14.76 6.57 18.71
CA ASN A 124 -15.69 6.12 17.67
C ASN A 124 -15.52 6.91 16.35
N MET A 125 -14.56 6.51 15.51
CA MET A 125 -14.51 6.98 14.12
C MET A 125 -15.58 6.29 13.26
N SER A 126 -16.34 7.08 12.47
CA SER A 126 -17.29 6.57 11.49
C SER A 126 -16.59 6.10 10.21
N ILE A 127 -16.59 4.79 9.94
CA ILE A 127 -15.96 4.20 8.75
C ILE A 127 -16.98 3.39 7.97
N SER A 128 -16.96 3.53 6.65
CA SER A 128 -17.62 2.63 5.70
C SER A 128 -16.57 1.90 4.88
N TYR A 129 -16.88 0.65 4.53
CA TYR A 129 -15.98 -0.21 3.78
C TYR A 129 -16.48 -0.38 2.35
N THR A 130 -15.56 -0.40 1.37
CA THR A 130 -15.85 -0.65 -0.04
C THR A 130 -14.96 -1.77 -0.57
N ASN A 131 -15.50 -2.65 -1.39
CA ASN A 131 -14.72 -3.67 -2.11
C ASN A 131 -14.34 -3.22 -3.53
N SER A 132 -14.57 -1.94 -3.85
CA SER A 132 -14.16 -1.33 -5.11
C SER A 132 -12.68 -0.97 -5.07
N ASP A 133 -11.94 -1.41 -6.07
CA ASP A 133 -10.54 -0.99 -6.29
C ASP A 133 -10.45 0.41 -6.94
N SER A 134 -11.60 1.04 -7.26
CA SER A 134 -11.69 2.38 -7.83
C SER A 134 -12.15 3.40 -6.77
N PHE A 135 -11.33 4.44 -6.57
CA PHE A 135 -11.63 5.66 -5.80
C PHE A 135 -11.47 6.89 -6.68
#